data_AF-A0ABC9Z052-F1
#
_entry.id   AF-A0ABC9Z052-F1
#
_cell.length_a   1.000
_cell.length_b   1.000
_cell.length_c   1.000
_cell.angle_alpha   90.00
_cell.angle_beta   90.00
_cell.angle_gamma   90.00
#
_symmetry.space_group_name_H-M   'P 1'
#
loop_
_entity.id
_entity.type
_entity.pdbx_description
1 polymer ?
#
loop_
_entity_poly.entity_id
_entity_poly.type
_entity_poly.pdbx_seq_one_letter_code
_entity_poly.pdbx_strand_id
1 'polypeptide(L)'
;MLSGDDDCAAPLDAGPVTVGPPEWDLVPMAMAYWSFGWLDTAQYAAFCRTYGQDVARCGRYYLLRDIQEFAMTIAAFRLASDDRRLREQAACRLASIRGDIGPRPWPGWLPIEAHPNPLHAA
;
A
#
# COMPACT_ATOMS: atom_id res chain seq x y z
N MET A 1 4.96 -24.28 -33.93
CA MET A 1 4.56 -24.87 -32.63
C MET A 1 5.72 -24.64 -31.67
N LEU A 2 5.67 -23.50 -30.99
CA LEU A 2 6.49 -23.17 -29.85
C LEU A 2 5.46 -22.78 -28.78
N SER A 3 5.18 -23.70 -27.87
CA SER A 3 4.46 -23.37 -26.65
C SER A 3 5.47 -22.69 -25.73
N GLY A 4 5.44 -21.37 -25.70
CA GLY A 4 5.91 -20.60 -24.55
C GLY A 4 4.68 -20.35 -23.71
N ASP A 5 4.65 -20.90 -22.51
CA ASP A 5 3.72 -20.46 -21.48
C ASP A 5 3.98 -18.96 -21.26
N ASP A 6 3.16 -18.11 -21.88
CA ASP A 6 2.98 -16.74 -21.41
C ASP A 6 2.28 -16.87 -20.06
N ASP A 7 3.11 -17.04 -19.02
CA ASP A 7 2.79 -16.67 -17.66
C ASP A 7 2.54 -15.16 -17.69
N CYS A 8 1.34 -14.82 -18.14
CA CYS A 8 0.91 -13.48 -18.45
C CYS A 8 0.82 -12.77 -17.11
N ALA A 9 1.94 -12.17 -16.71
CA ALA A 9 2.03 -11.31 -15.55
C ALA A 9 0.86 -10.33 -15.67
N ALA A 10 -0.15 -10.52 -14.82
CA ALA A 10 -1.33 -9.68 -14.83
C ALA A 10 -0.84 -8.23 -14.81
N PRO A 11 -1.43 -7.33 -15.63
CA PRO A 11 -1.09 -5.93 -15.59
C PRO A 11 -1.13 -5.47 -14.13
N LEU A 12 0.02 -5.05 -13.59
CA LEU A 12 0.03 -4.34 -12.32
C LEU A 12 -0.95 -3.18 -12.51
N ASP A 13 -1.96 -3.08 -11.64
CA ASP A 13 -2.75 -1.86 -11.51
C ASP A 13 -1.80 -0.78 -10.95
N ALA A 14 -0.95 -0.28 -11.83
CA ALA A 14 -0.09 0.84 -11.56
C ALA A 14 -1.04 2.03 -11.51
N GLY A 15 -1.33 2.49 -10.30
CA GLY A 15 -1.92 3.80 -10.09
C GLY A 15 -1.17 4.89 -10.87
N PRO A 16 -1.65 6.14 -10.85
CA PRO A 16 -1.10 7.20 -11.69
C PRO A 16 0.44 7.27 -11.62
N VAL A 17 1.10 7.12 -12.77
CA VAL A 17 2.56 7.23 -12.90
C VAL A 17 2.96 8.69 -12.88
N THR A 18 3.86 9.05 -11.99
CA THR A 18 4.33 10.43 -11.81
C THR A 18 5.84 10.49 -11.77
N VAL A 19 6.44 11.55 -12.35
CA VAL A 19 7.88 11.81 -12.18
C VAL A 19 8.12 12.37 -10.79
N GLY A 20 8.91 11.65 -9.99
CA GLY A 20 9.18 11.99 -8.60
C GLY A 20 10.56 11.52 -8.13
N PRO A 21 10.94 11.84 -6.89
CA PRO A 21 12.15 11.29 -6.29
C PRO A 21 12.04 9.76 -6.16
N PRO A 22 13.12 8.99 -6.38
CA PRO A 22 13.05 7.53 -6.43
C PRO A 22 12.53 6.89 -5.14
N GLU A 23 12.70 7.57 -3.99
CA GLU A 23 12.17 7.10 -2.71
C GLU A 23 10.64 7.00 -2.70
N TRP A 24 9.95 7.77 -3.54
CA TRP A 24 8.50 7.72 -3.69
C TRP A 24 8.00 6.32 -4.03
N ASP A 25 8.72 5.64 -4.93
CA ASP A 25 8.35 4.31 -5.43
C ASP A 25 8.71 3.20 -4.41
N LEU A 26 9.61 3.47 -3.47
CA LEU A 26 10.05 2.50 -2.45
C LEU A 26 9.23 2.54 -1.17
N VAL A 27 8.64 3.70 -0.86
CA VAL A 27 7.86 3.92 0.36
C VAL A 27 6.75 2.88 0.54
N PRO A 28 5.97 2.48 -0.49
CA PRO A 28 4.94 1.44 -0.35
C PRO A 28 5.50 0.10 0.16
N MET A 29 6.71 -0.29 -0.25
CA MET A 29 7.34 -1.53 0.21
C MET A 29 7.78 -1.43 1.67
N ALA A 30 8.33 -0.28 2.07
CA ALA A 30 8.64 -0.03 3.48
C ALA A 30 7.38 0.05 4.35
N MET A 31 6.27 0.60 3.84
CA MET A 31 4.97 0.57 4.53
C MET A 31 4.42 -0.85 4.67
N ALA A 32 4.50 -1.67 3.62
CA ALA A 32 4.08 -3.06 3.66
C ALA A 32 4.80 -3.83 4.78
N TYR A 33 6.06 -3.52 5.06
CA TYR A 33 6.81 -4.08 6.20
C TYR A 33 6.47 -3.38 7.53
N TRP A 34 6.77 -2.08 7.66
CA TRP A 34 6.72 -1.34 8.93
C TRP A 34 5.32 -0.93 9.39
N SER A 35 4.44 -0.59 8.45
CA SER A 35 3.08 -0.09 8.74
C SER A 35 2.05 -1.23 8.72
N PHE A 36 2.21 -2.23 7.86
CA PHE A 36 1.13 -3.20 7.64
C PHE A 36 1.47 -4.62 8.06
N GLY A 37 2.75 -4.95 8.20
CA GLY A 37 3.19 -6.32 8.48
C GLY A 37 2.79 -7.31 7.37
N TRP A 38 2.58 -6.82 6.14
CA TRP A 38 2.27 -7.62 4.95
C TRP A 38 3.51 -8.31 4.37
N LEU A 39 4.70 -7.76 4.66
CA LEU A 39 5.98 -8.37 4.32
C LEU A 39 6.65 -8.91 5.58
N ASP A 40 7.32 -10.05 5.44
CA ASP A 40 8.24 -10.53 6.46
C ASP A 40 9.64 -9.88 6.34
N THR A 41 10.46 -10.09 7.37
CA THR A 41 11.81 -9.51 7.44
C THR A 41 12.72 -10.02 6.31
N ALA A 42 12.58 -11.26 5.85
CA ALA A 42 13.41 -11.82 4.79
C ALA A 42 13.06 -11.21 3.43
N GLN A 43 11.76 -11.03 3.15
CA GLN A 43 11.22 -10.36 1.97
C GLN A 43 11.66 -8.90 1.90
N TYR A 44 11.50 -8.15 3.00
CA TYR A 44 11.93 -6.75 3.04
C TYR A 44 13.45 -6.60 2.89
N ALA A 45 14.23 -7.47 3.56
CA ALA A 45 15.68 -7.46 3.42
C ALA A 45 16.14 -7.81 2.00
N ALA A 46 15.47 -8.74 1.32
CA ALA A 46 15.75 -9.06 -0.08
C ALA A 46 15.45 -7.87 -1.00
N PHE A 47 14.31 -7.19 -0.80
CA PHE A 47 13.96 -5.97 -1.52
C PHE A 47 15.04 -4.90 -1.37
N CYS A 48 15.47 -4.58 -0.14
CA CYS A 48 16.52 -3.59 0.09
C CYS A 48 17.86 -3.96 -0.56
N ARG A 49 18.23 -5.26 -0.57
CA ARG A 49 19.46 -5.72 -1.24
C ARG A 49 19.38 -5.55 -2.75
N THR A 50 18.25 -5.89 -3.37
CA THR A 50 18.06 -5.77 -4.81
C THR A 50 18.02 -4.32 -5.27
N TYR A 51 17.32 -3.46 -4.54
CA TYR A 51 17.23 -2.03 -4.89
C TYR A 51 18.47 -1.23 -4.46
N GLY A 52 19.31 -1.80 -3.60
CA GLY A 52 20.56 -1.19 -3.13
C GLY A 52 20.38 -0.14 -2.04
N GLN A 53 19.16 0.07 -1.53
CA GLN A 53 18.87 1.02 -0.46
C GLN A 53 17.65 0.60 0.37
N ASP A 54 17.69 0.97 1.66
CA ASP A 54 16.56 0.89 2.58
C ASP A 54 15.95 2.29 2.71
N VAL A 55 14.81 2.53 2.05
CA VAL A 55 14.17 3.84 2.01
C VAL A 55 13.79 4.33 3.41
N ALA A 56 13.55 3.42 4.37
CA ALA A 56 13.24 3.81 5.75
C ALA A 56 14.39 4.54 6.45
N ARG A 57 15.61 4.46 5.91
CA ARG A 57 16.80 5.19 6.39
C ARG A 57 16.96 6.57 5.76
N CYS A 58 16.16 6.90 4.73
CA CYS A 58 16.20 8.21 4.10
C CYS A 58 15.48 9.24 4.99
N GLY A 59 16.06 10.43 5.15
CA GLY A 59 15.48 11.49 6.00
C GLY A 59 14.07 11.97 5.58
N ARG A 60 13.65 11.66 4.34
CA ARG A 60 12.31 11.99 3.82
C ARG A 60 11.26 10.90 4.02
N TYR A 61 11.65 9.71 4.49
CA TYR A 61 10.75 8.54 4.54
C TYR A 61 9.45 8.82 5.27
N TYR A 62 9.53 9.37 6.48
CA TYR A 62 8.34 9.63 7.29
C TYR A 62 7.38 10.59 6.60
N LEU A 63 7.87 11.64 5.94
CA LEU A 63 7.02 12.56 5.17
C LEU A 63 6.33 11.85 4.00
N LEU A 64 7.08 11.06 3.22
CA LEU A 64 6.51 10.36 2.06
C LEU A 64 5.52 9.27 2.46
N ARG A 65 5.82 8.53 3.54
CA ARG A 65 4.91 7.56 4.15
C ARG A 65 3.60 8.23 4.56
N ASP A 66 3.68 9.39 5.20
CA ASP A 66 2.49 10.10 5.70
C ASP A 66 1.58 10.55 4.56
N ILE A 67 2.16 10.99 3.43
CA ILE A 67 1.41 11.30 2.22
C ILE A 67 0.72 10.05 1.66
N GLN A 68 1.43 8.93 1.55
CA GLN A 68 0.88 7.68 1.01
C GLN A 68 -0.23 7.11 1.90
N GLU A 69 -0.04 7.09 3.22
CA GLU A 69 -1.06 6.67 4.18
C GLU A 69 -2.30 7.57 4.15
N PHE A 70 -2.11 8.88 3.97
CA PHE A 70 -3.22 9.81 3.78
C PHE A 70 -3.98 9.55 2.48
N ALA A 71 -3.27 9.30 1.36
CA ALA A 71 -3.88 8.95 0.09
C ALA A 71 -4.70 7.63 0.19
N MET A 72 -4.14 6.61 0.86
CA MET A 72 -4.85 5.36 1.15
C MET A 72 -6.07 5.56 2.05
N THR A 73 -6.02 6.52 2.98
CA THR A 73 -7.17 6.89 3.83
C THR A 73 -8.27 7.53 2.98
N ILE A 74 -7.93 8.48 2.11
CA ILE A 74 -8.90 9.10 1.19
C ILE A 74 -9.54 8.03 0.30
N ALA A 75 -8.74 7.10 -0.26
CA ALA A 75 -9.25 5.99 -1.06
C ALA A 75 -10.22 5.11 -0.27
N ALA A 76 -9.92 4.80 1.00
CA ALA A 76 -10.81 4.06 1.88
C ALA A 76 -12.16 4.77 2.09
N PHE A 77 -12.17 6.10 2.27
CA PHE A 77 -13.42 6.86 2.40
C PHE A 77 -14.24 6.88 1.11
N ARG A 78 -13.58 6.95 -0.05
CA ARG A 78 -14.28 6.84 -1.35
C ARG A 78 -14.99 5.51 -1.47
N LEU A 79 -14.29 4.40 -1.22
CA LEU A 79 -14.88 3.06 -1.26
C LEU A 79 -15.97 2.86 -0.19
N ALA A 80 -15.77 3.43 1.01
CA ALA A 80 -16.74 3.35 2.10
C ALA A 80 -18.04 4.15 1.86
N SER A 81 -18.03 5.03 0.85
CA SER A 81 -19.23 5.73 0.38
C SER A 81 -20.18 4.75 -0.32
N ASP A 82 -19.63 3.75 -1.02
CA ASP A 82 -20.37 2.73 -1.76
C ASP A 82 -20.55 1.42 -0.96
N ASP A 83 -19.58 1.02 -0.13
CA ASP A 83 -19.65 -0.16 0.74
C ASP A 83 -19.55 0.20 2.24
N ARG A 84 -20.66 0.03 2.95
CA ARG A 84 -20.74 0.30 4.40
C ARG A 84 -19.77 -0.55 5.23
N ARG A 85 -19.38 -1.74 4.77
CA ARG A 85 -18.43 -2.63 5.47
C ARG A 85 -17.05 -1.98 5.63
N LEU A 86 -16.69 -1.06 4.73
CA LEU A 86 -15.38 -0.41 4.73
C LEU A 86 -15.32 0.84 5.62
N ARG A 87 -16.46 1.31 6.17
CA ARG A 87 -16.51 2.55 6.99
C ARG A 87 -15.70 2.46 8.26
N GLU A 88 -15.70 1.31 8.92
CA GLU A 88 -14.93 1.08 10.14
C GLU A 88 -13.43 1.19 9.86
N GLN A 89 -12.96 0.60 8.76
CA GLN A 89 -11.57 0.73 8.34
C GLN A 89 -11.24 2.16 7.93
N ALA A 90 -12.08 2.85 7.17
CA ALA A 90 -11.86 4.26 6.81
C ALA A 90 -11.73 5.16 8.06
N ALA A 91 -12.61 4.98 9.04
CA ALA A 91 -12.57 5.71 10.31
C ALA A 91 -11.32 5.37 11.14
N CYS A 92 -10.96 4.08 11.24
CA CYS A 92 -9.73 3.64 11.92
C CYS A 92 -8.48 4.28 11.31
N ARG A 93 -8.39 4.32 9.98
CA ARG A 93 -7.28 4.96 9.26
C ARG A 93 -7.19 6.46 9.56
N LEU A 94 -8.33 7.17 9.54
CA LEU A 94 -8.39 8.59 9.90
C LEU A 94 -7.93 8.85 11.34
N ALA A 95 -8.44 8.08 12.29
CA ALA A 95 -8.04 8.19 13.69
C ALA A 95 -6.54 7.91 13.88
N SER A 96 -5.99 6.94 13.13
CA SER A 96 -4.56 6.59 13.13
C SER A 96 -3.68 7.76 12.67
N ILE A 97 -3.99 8.38 11.52
CA ILE A 97 -3.17 9.48 10.97
C ILE A 97 -3.30 10.78 11.79
N ARG A 98 -4.42 10.98 12.49
CA ARG A 98 -4.62 12.12 13.40
C ARG A 98 -3.92 11.93 14.75
N GLY A 99 -3.54 10.70 15.08
CA GLY A 99 -2.99 10.35 16.40
C GLY A 99 -4.05 10.20 17.50
N ASP A 100 -5.33 10.12 17.13
CA ASP A 100 -6.46 10.04 18.08
C ASP A 100 -6.43 8.75 18.91
N ILE A 101 -5.77 7.71 18.40
CA ILE A 101 -5.63 6.38 19.03
C ILE A 101 -4.19 6.07 19.47
N GLY A 102 -3.37 7.11 19.66
CA GLY A 102 -1.99 7.00 20.11
C GLY A 102 -0.98 6.82 18.97
N PRO A 103 0.21 6.26 19.24
CA PRO A 103 1.19 5.97 18.18
C PRO A 103 0.54 5.05 17.14
N ARG A 104 0.90 5.23 15.87
CA ARG A 104 0.20 4.58 14.75
C ARG A 104 0.09 3.06 15.00
N PRO A 105 -1.15 2.51 15.06
CA PRO A 105 -1.45 1.22 15.67
C PRO A 105 -1.25 0.07 14.67
N TRP A 106 -0.12 0.06 13.98
CA TRP A 106 0.22 -0.97 13.00
C TRP A 106 0.35 -2.33 13.70
N PRO A 107 -0.29 -3.42 13.20
CA PRO A 107 -0.89 -3.63 11.86
C PRO A 107 -2.42 -3.43 11.76
N GLY A 108 -3.04 -2.54 12.54
CA GLY A 108 -4.49 -2.35 12.62
C GLY A 108 -5.20 -1.84 11.35
N TRP A 109 -4.49 -1.69 10.22
CA TRP A 109 -5.06 -1.34 8.91
C TRP A 109 -5.26 -2.62 8.09
N LEU A 110 -6.50 -3.07 7.97
CA LEU A 110 -6.82 -4.24 7.16
C LEU A 110 -6.77 -3.89 5.67
N PRO A 111 -6.38 -4.85 4.80
CA PRO A 111 -6.53 -4.72 3.36
C PRO A 111 -7.98 -4.36 3.01
N ILE A 112 -8.16 -3.40 2.11
CA ILE A 112 -9.47 -3.10 1.53
C ILE A 112 -9.51 -3.85 0.22
N GLU A 113 -10.17 -5.00 0.23
CA GLU A 113 -10.45 -5.73 -1.01
C GLU A 113 -11.42 -4.89 -1.83
N ALA A 114 -11.01 -4.46 -3.03
CA ALA A 114 -11.94 -3.91 -3.98
C ALA A 114 -12.97 -5.00 -4.31
N HIS A 115 -14.27 -4.65 -4.33
CA HIS A 115 -15.30 -5.54 -4.85
C HIS A 115 -14.84 -6.16 -6.18
N PRO A 116 -14.99 -7.48 -6.40
CA PRO A 116 -14.70 -8.05 -7.71
C PRO A 116 -15.54 -7.31 -8.75
N ASN A 117 -14.87 -6.73 -9.74
CA ASN A 117 -15.53 -6.05 -10.84
C ASN A 117 -16.46 -7.07 -11.53
N PRO A 118 -17.79 -6.84 -11.61
CA PRO A 118 -18.72 -7.79 -12.22
C PRO A 118 -18.44 -8.04 -13.70
N LEU A 119 -17.60 -7.22 -14.34
CA LEU A 119 -17.18 -7.39 -15.73
C LEU A 119 -16.17 -8.53 -15.95
N HIS A 120 -15.65 -9.17 -14.89
CA HIS A 120 -14.77 -10.35 -15.00
C HIS A 120 -15.49 -11.67 -14.65
N ALA A 121 -16.82 -11.67 -14.50
CA ALA A 121 -17.61 -12.84 -14.11
C ALA A 121 -18.48 -13.43 -15.24
N ALA A 122 -18.08 -13.27 -16.51
CA ALA A 122 -18.76 -13.85 -17.66
C ALA A 122 -17.78 -14.53 -18.62
#